data_AF-A0A947NLF1-F1
#
_entry.id   AF-A0A947NLF1-F1
#
_cell.length_a   1.000
_cell.length_b   1.000
_cell.length_c   1.000
_cell.angle_alpha   90.00
_cell.angle_beta   90.00
_cell.angle_gamma   90.00
#
_symmetry.space_group_name_H-M   'P 1'
#
loop_
_entity.id
_entity.type
_entity.pdbx_description
1 polymer ?
#
loop_
_entity_poly.entity_id
_entity_poly.type
_entity_poly.pdbx_seq_one_letter_code
_entity_poly.pdbx_strand_id
1 'polypeptide(L)'
;MSINFVSKKNQALTRARSLSGEKGIINLGAGCSRMGFSESTCNLPEVVVNVDLTTWGPKAEIHNLQERLPFADGEFDVAFASHVLEHLDHWQEALNDWTRIADHAIIVLPNPLSIGGWIHSEHKQHFSFGDINFIRQNWAVEVYC
;
A
#
# COMPACT_ATOMS: atom_id res chain seq x y z
N MET A 1 -7.30 -20.04 24.04
CA MET A 1 -6.40 -20.59 23.01
C MET A 1 -6.30 -19.54 21.90
N SER A 2 -5.42 -18.55 22.04
CA SER A 2 -5.31 -17.41 21.12
C SER A 2 -3.94 -17.43 20.47
N ILE A 3 -3.82 -18.10 19.32
CA ILE A 3 -2.54 -18.24 18.63
C ILE A 3 -2.77 -17.93 17.13
N ASN A 4 -2.23 -16.79 16.70
CA ASN A 4 -1.78 -16.46 15.34
C ASN A 4 -2.77 -16.14 14.22
N PHE A 5 -3.65 -15.14 14.42
CA PHE A 5 -4.11 -14.28 13.30
C PHE A 5 -3.54 -12.86 13.50
N VAL A 6 -2.22 -12.72 13.40
CA VAL A 6 -1.65 -11.40 13.11
C VAL A 6 -2.10 -11.07 11.69
N SER A 7 -3.06 -10.15 11.55
CA SER A 7 -3.60 -9.67 10.28
C SER A 7 -2.47 -9.45 9.26
N LYS A 8 -2.66 -9.88 8.00
CA LYS A 8 -1.67 -9.72 6.92
C LYS A 8 -1.23 -8.26 6.75
N LYS A 9 -2.12 -7.32 7.06
CA LYS A 9 -1.83 -5.88 7.19
C LYS A 9 -0.74 -5.58 8.23
N ASN A 10 -0.84 -6.18 9.41
CA ASN A 10 0.17 -6.01 10.47
C ASN A 10 1.50 -6.65 10.07
N GLN A 11 1.49 -7.83 9.43
CA GLN A 11 2.72 -8.45 8.93
C GLN A 11 3.43 -7.57 7.90
N ALA A 12 2.67 -7.05 6.92
CA ALA A 12 3.16 -6.13 5.91
C ALA A 12 3.69 -4.82 6.51
N LEU A 13 2.97 -4.23 7.47
CA LEU A 13 3.39 -3.00 8.12
C LEU A 13 4.63 -3.21 9.00
N THR A 14 4.71 -4.31 9.74
CA THR A 14 5.93 -4.68 10.48
C THR A 14 7.12 -4.82 9.52
N ARG A 15 6.91 -5.43 8.36
CA ARG A 15 7.95 -5.53 7.32
C ARG A 15 8.36 -4.16 6.79
N ALA A 16 7.39 -3.29 6.47
CA ALA A 16 7.66 -1.91 6.02
C ALA A 16 8.53 -1.15 7.02
N ARG A 17 8.15 -1.21 8.30
CA ARG A 17 8.92 -0.57 9.38
C ARG A 17 10.33 -1.14 9.54
N SER A 18 10.52 -2.44 9.29
CA SER A 18 11.84 -3.06 9.35
C SER A 18 12.79 -2.64 8.21
N LEU A 19 12.23 -2.14 7.10
CA LEU A 19 12.97 -1.66 5.94
C LEU A 19 13.16 -0.14 5.94
N SER A 20 12.39 0.58 6.76
CA SER A 20 12.50 2.03 6.88
C SER A 20 13.81 2.41 7.57
N GLY A 21 14.56 3.30 6.93
CA GLY A 21 15.75 3.96 7.44
C GLY A 21 15.51 5.47 7.55
N GLU A 22 16.45 6.26 7.00
CA GLU A 22 16.44 7.72 7.10
C GLU A 22 15.41 8.39 6.16
N LYS A 23 15.08 7.77 5.02
CA LYS A 23 14.16 8.35 4.03
C LYS A 23 12.69 8.15 4.40
N GLY A 24 12.40 7.11 5.18
CA GLY A 24 11.09 6.84 5.73
C GLY A 24 10.13 6.11 4.78
N ILE A 25 8.87 6.03 5.21
CA ILE A 25 7.77 5.35 4.51
C ILE A 25 6.83 6.38 3.87
N ILE A 26 6.55 6.20 2.58
CA ILE A 26 5.40 6.82 1.92
C ILE A 26 4.20 5.85 1.98
N ASN A 27 3.11 6.29 2.60
CA ASN A 27 1.88 5.51 2.76
C ASN A 27 0.86 5.94 1.69
N LEU A 28 0.57 5.05 0.75
CA LEU A 28 -0.19 5.31 -0.47
C LEU A 28 -1.64 4.81 -0.30
N GLY A 29 -2.61 5.70 -0.54
CA GLY A 29 -4.02 5.42 -0.26
C GLY A 29 -4.27 5.37 1.24
N ALA A 30 -3.69 6.34 1.96
CA ALA A 30 -3.49 6.28 3.39
C ALA A 30 -4.80 6.13 4.19
N GLY A 31 -5.89 6.74 3.72
CA GLY A 31 -7.22 6.62 4.30
C GLY A 31 -7.26 6.97 5.80
N CYS A 32 -6.51 7.98 6.25
CA CYS A 32 -6.27 8.23 7.67
C CYS A 32 -7.52 8.58 8.49
N SER A 33 -8.61 8.96 7.83
CA SER A 33 -9.92 9.16 8.47
C SER A 33 -10.68 7.86 8.76
N ARG A 34 -10.18 6.71 8.29
CA ARG A 34 -10.76 5.40 8.59
C ARG A 34 -10.24 4.91 9.95
N MET A 35 -11.17 4.60 10.87
CA MET A 35 -10.83 4.13 12.22
C MET A 35 -9.97 2.86 12.20
N GLY A 36 -9.05 2.73 13.16
CA GLY A 36 -8.31 1.50 13.41
C GLY A 36 -6.94 1.45 12.72
N PHE A 37 -6.74 0.48 11.81
CA PHE A 37 -5.42 0.20 11.21
C PHE A 37 -4.87 1.38 10.39
N SER A 38 -5.71 2.02 9.56
CA SER A 38 -5.30 3.15 8.71
C SER A 38 -4.88 4.36 9.54
N GLU A 39 -5.72 4.80 10.48
CA GLU A 39 -5.40 5.87 11.42
C GLU A 39 -4.10 5.57 12.20
N SER A 40 -3.93 4.36 12.71
CA SER A 40 -2.73 3.97 13.44
C SER A 40 -1.47 4.01 12.56
N THR A 41 -1.59 3.58 11.30
CA THR A 41 -0.49 3.58 10.32
C THR A 41 -0.07 5.01 9.98
N CYS A 42 -1.03 5.91 9.72
CA CYS A 42 -0.73 7.29 9.37
C CYS A 42 0.03 8.05 10.45
N ASN A 43 -0.15 7.68 11.71
CA ASN A 43 0.49 8.32 12.86
C ASN A 43 1.86 7.73 13.21
N LEU A 44 2.34 6.73 12.49
CA LEU A 44 3.66 6.17 12.74
C LEU A 44 4.76 7.21 12.48
N PRO A 45 5.80 7.28 13.33
CA PRO A 45 6.89 8.22 13.13
C PRO A 45 7.66 7.95 11.84
N GLU A 46 7.80 6.69 11.43
CA GLU A 46 8.47 6.27 10.20
C GLU A 46 7.69 6.63 8.92
N VAL A 47 6.37 6.84 9.03
CA VAL A 47 5.56 7.33 7.90
C VAL A 47 5.79 8.81 7.74
N VAL A 48 6.53 9.20 6.71
CA VAL A 48 6.92 10.59 6.46
C VAL A 48 5.91 11.33 5.58
N VAL A 49 5.16 10.60 4.74
CA VAL A 49 4.13 11.15 3.86
C VAL A 49 2.94 10.18 3.80
N ASN A 50 1.73 10.72 3.90
CA ASN A 50 0.48 10.01 3.65
C ASN A 50 -0.15 10.57 2.36
N VAL A 51 -0.23 9.77 1.30
CA VAL A 51 -0.84 10.17 0.03
C VAL A 51 -2.27 9.66 -0.05
N ASP A 52 -3.20 10.56 -0.34
CA ASP A 52 -4.61 10.22 -0.55
C ASP A 52 -5.26 11.26 -1.48
N LEU A 53 -6.49 11.02 -1.93
CA LEU A 53 -7.30 12.03 -2.66
C LEU A 53 -7.90 13.09 -1.71
N THR A 54 -7.61 12.97 -0.42
CA THR A 54 -8.20 13.79 0.64
C THR A 54 -7.13 14.31 1.60
N THR A 55 -7.43 15.39 2.33
CA THR A 55 -6.49 16.04 3.27
C THR A 55 -6.58 15.50 4.70
N TRP A 56 -7.14 14.31 4.91
CA TRP A 56 -7.38 13.81 6.25
C TRP A 56 -6.12 13.14 6.82
N GLY A 57 -5.72 13.55 8.02
CA GLY A 57 -4.62 12.93 8.77
C GLY A 57 -3.32 13.75 8.76
N PRO A 58 -2.30 13.27 9.50
CA PRO A 58 -1.00 13.93 9.57
C PRO A 58 -0.21 13.74 8.27
N LYS A 59 0.68 14.70 7.94
CA LYS A 59 1.64 14.57 6.83
C LYS A 59 0.95 14.25 5.48
N ALA A 60 -0.25 14.79 5.29
CA ALA A 60 -1.10 14.47 4.15
C ALA A 60 -0.66 15.24 2.89
N GLU A 61 -0.53 14.51 1.79
CA GLU A 61 -0.22 15.02 0.45
C GLU A 61 -1.35 14.57 -0.50
N ILE A 62 -1.95 15.53 -1.23
CA ILE A 62 -3.08 15.23 -2.13
C ILE A 62 -2.54 14.89 -3.51
N HIS A 63 -2.51 13.61 -3.87
CA HIS A 63 -2.13 13.17 -5.22
C HIS A 63 -3.01 12.03 -5.69
N ASN A 64 -3.30 12.02 -6.99
CA ASN A 64 -3.99 10.91 -7.64
C ASN A 64 -2.98 9.79 -7.92
N LEU A 65 -3.15 8.63 -7.27
CA LEU A 65 -2.27 7.46 -7.45
C LEU A 65 -2.34 6.83 -8.85
N GLN A 66 -3.27 7.28 -9.69
CA GLN A 66 -3.34 6.89 -11.10
C GLN A 66 -2.48 7.77 -12.02
N GLU A 67 -1.86 8.81 -11.46
CA GLU A 67 -0.95 9.72 -12.17
C GLU A 67 0.45 9.57 -11.61
N ARG A 68 1.45 10.04 -12.37
CA ARG A 68 2.84 10.06 -11.91
C ARG A 68 2.96 10.99 -10.71
N LEU A 69 3.42 10.47 -9.58
CA LEU A 69 3.59 11.21 -8.35
C LEU A 69 4.78 12.17 -8.44
N PRO A 70 4.69 13.38 -7.84
CA PRO A 70 5.71 14.43 -7.92
C PRO A 70 6.89 14.20 -6.96
N PHE A 71 7.25 12.94 -6.72
CA PHE A 71 8.40 12.54 -5.91
C PHE A 71 9.56 12.11 -6.81
N ALA A 72 10.79 12.34 -6.35
CA ALA A 72 12.01 11.91 -7.01
C ALA A 72 12.17 10.39 -6.97
N ASP A 73 13.03 9.88 -7.85
CA ASP A 73 13.37 8.46 -7.88
C ASP A 73 14.15 8.10 -6.60
N GLY A 74 13.74 7.02 -5.93
CA GLY A 74 14.36 6.54 -4.68
C GLY A 74 14.26 7.53 -3.52
N GLU A 75 13.29 8.44 -3.53
CA GLU A 75 13.06 9.43 -2.47
C GLU A 75 12.71 8.80 -1.12
N PHE A 76 12.07 7.63 -1.11
CA PHE A 76 11.63 6.92 0.09
C PHE A 76 12.34 5.56 0.27
N ASP A 77 12.40 5.07 1.49
CA ASP A 77 12.89 3.70 1.74
C ASP A 77 11.79 2.69 1.35
N VAL A 78 10.53 3.01 1.68
CA VAL A 78 9.40 2.09 1.47
C VAL A 78 8.16 2.81 0.97
N ALA A 79 7.60 2.33 -0.15
CA ALA A 79 6.23 2.57 -0.55
C ALA A 79 5.31 1.51 0.07
N PHE A 80 4.43 1.92 0.99
CA PHE A 80 3.45 1.04 1.62
C PHE A 80 2.06 1.34 1.07
N ALA A 81 1.39 0.32 0.54
CA ALA A 81 0.04 0.44 -0.02
C ALA A 81 -0.84 -0.69 0.52
N SER A 82 -1.97 -0.36 1.16
CA SER A 82 -2.87 -1.37 1.73
C SER A 82 -4.28 -1.22 1.21
N HIS A 83 -4.73 -2.19 0.41
CA HIS A 83 -6.08 -2.24 -0.15
C HIS A 83 -6.42 -0.99 -0.98
N VAL A 84 -5.49 -0.58 -1.84
CA VAL A 84 -5.67 0.55 -2.77
C VAL A 84 -5.48 0.13 -4.22
N LEU A 85 -4.61 -0.85 -4.50
CA LEU A 85 -4.28 -1.26 -5.87
C LEU A 85 -5.52 -1.83 -6.61
N GLU A 86 -6.43 -2.50 -5.90
CA GLU A 86 -7.70 -3.02 -6.43
C GLU A 86 -8.70 -1.94 -6.86
N HIS A 87 -8.47 -0.70 -6.46
CA HIS A 87 -9.29 0.46 -6.79
C HIS A 87 -8.76 1.26 -7.99
N LEU A 88 -7.56 0.96 -8.49
CA LEU A 88 -6.92 1.68 -9.59
C LEU A 88 -7.26 1.05 -10.94
N ASP A 89 -7.53 1.87 -11.96
CA ASP A 89 -7.71 1.44 -13.35
C ASP A 89 -6.36 1.02 -13.96
N HIS A 90 -5.34 1.85 -13.79
CA HIS A 90 -4.00 1.64 -14.35
C HIS A 90 -2.98 1.21 -13.29
N TRP A 91 -3.28 0.15 -12.57
CA TRP A 91 -2.46 -0.32 -11.45
C TRP A 91 -1.01 -0.65 -11.82
N GLN A 92 -0.72 -1.08 -13.05
CA GLN A 92 0.64 -1.37 -13.51
C GLN A 92 1.50 -0.10 -13.55
N GLU A 93 0.91 1.01 -13.99
CA GLU A 93 1.56 2.31 -14.02
C GLU A 93 1.80 2.83 -12.60
N ALA A 94 0.84 2.61 -11.70
CA ALA A 94 1.01 2.88 -10.28
C ALA A 94 2.17 2.05 -9.69
N LEU A 95 2.28 0.75 -9.99
CA LEU A 95 3.41 -0.08 -9.53
C LEU A 95 4.75 0.41 -10.07
N ASN A 96 4.81 0.79 -11.35
CA ASN A 96 6.02 1.38 -11.94
C ASN A 96 6.42 2.65 -11.19
N ASP A 97 5.45 3.48 -10.82
CA ASP A 97 5.72 4.72 -10.11
C ASP A 97 6.12 4.50 -8.65
N TRP A 98 5.45 3.58 -7.95
CA TRP A 98 5.76 3.26 -6.54
C TRP A 98 7.13 2.61 -6.39
N THR A 99 7.51 1.74 -7.33
CA THR A 99 8.86 1.12 -7.37
C THR A 99 9.93 2.08 -7.87
N ARG A 100 9.55 3.18 -8.52
CA ARG A 100 10.47 4.26 -8.88
C ARG A 100 10.78 5.16 -7.69
N ILE A 101 9.77 5.57 -6.93
CA ILE A 101 9.94 6.56 -5.84
C ILE A 101 10.49 5.95 -4.55
N ALA A 102 10.48 4.62 -4.41
CA ALA A 102 10.91 3.95 -3.19
C ALA A 102 11.84 2.76 -3.46
N ASP A 103 12.81 2.54 -2.57
CA ASP A 103 13.75 1.43 -2.66
C ASP A 103 13.05 0.06 -2.47
N HIS A 104 11.95 0.03 -1.71
CA HIS A 104 11.09 -1.12 -1.50
C HIS A 104 9.62 -0.76 -1.68
N ALA A 105 8.82 -1.69 -2.18
CA ALA A 105 7.37 -1.53 -2.26
C ALA A 105 6.65 -2.73 -1.62
N ILE A 106 5.77 -2.44 -0.67
CA ILE A 106 4.99 -3.42 0.09
C ILE A 106 3.51 -3.17 -0.13
N ILE A 107 2.84 -4.21 -0.60
CA ILE A 107 1.46 -4.13 -1.05
C ILE A 107 0.61 -5.12 -0.27
N VAL A 108 -0.50 -4.66 0.28
CA VAL A 108 -1.53 -5.52 0.85
C VAL A 108 -2.72 -5.54 -0.09
N LEU A 109 -3.13 -6.73 -0.52
CA LEU A 109 -4.31 -6.95 -1.36
C LEU A 109 -5.38 -7.74 -0.59
N PRO A 110 -6.65 -7.66 -1.01
CA PRO A 110 -7.67 -8.58 -0.57
C PRO A 110 -7.24 -10.03 -0.77
N ASN A 111 -7.59 -10.88 0.19
CA ASN A 111 -7.31 -12.31 0.07
C ASN A 111 -8.03 -12.88 -1.17
N PRO A 112 -7.34 -13.57 -2.09
CA PRO A 112 -7.96 -14.11 -3.31
C PRO A 112 -9.12 -15.09 -3.03
N LEU A 113 -9.17 -15.71 -1.85
CA LEU A 113 -10.23 -16.62 -1.44
C LEU A 113 -11.42 -15.92 -0.76
N SER A 114 -11.32 -14.63 -0.46
CA SER A 114 -12.37 -13.87 0.21
C SER A 114 -13.44 -13.42 -0.79
N ILE A 115 -14.58 -14.10 -0.84
CA ILE A 115 -15.73 -13.76 -1.70
C ILE A 115 -16.14 -12.28 -1.53
N GLY A 116 -16.08 -11.75 -0.31
CA GLY A 116 -16.38 -10.33 -0.04
C GLY A 116 -15.46 -9.36 -0.77
N GLY A 117 -14.21 -9.74 -1.00
CA GLY A 117 -13.27 -8.97 -1.82
C GLY A 117 -13.60 -8.99 -3.32
N TRP A 118 -14.37 -9.95 -3.81
CA TRP A 118 -14.76 -10.10 -5.22
C TRP A 118 -16.00 -9.32 -5.62
N ILE A 119 -16.82 -8.93 -4.65
CA ILE A 119 -18.15 -8.32 -4.89
C ILE A 119 -18.25 -6.90 -4.36
N HIS A 120 -17.14 -6.33 -3.87
CA HIS A 120 -17.13 -4.97 -3.35
C HIS A 120 -17.26 -3.97 -4.51
N SER A 121 -18.28 -3.12 -4.49
CA SER A 121 -18.62 -2.25 -5.63
C SER A 121 -17.56 -1.21 -5.96
N GLU A 122 -16.67 -0.89 -5.00
CA GLU A 122 -15.55 0.04 -5.24
C GLU A 122 -14.29 -0.65 -5.80
N HIS A 123 -14.24 -1.99 -5.82
CA HIS A 123 -13.12 -2.70 -6.44
C HIS A 123 -13.32 -2.71 -7.95
N LYS A 124 -12.34 -2.17 -8.67
CA LYS A 124 -12.35 -2.15 -10.14
C LYS A 124 -11.80 -3.45 -10.71
N GLN A 125 -11.02 -4.17 -9.90
CA GLN A 125 -10.35 -5.40 -10.28
C GLN A 125 -10.12 -6.31 -9.09
N HIS A 126 -9.83 -7.57 -9.40
CA HIS A 126 -9.58 -8.63 -8.44
C HIS A 126 -8.29 -9.33 -8.79
N PHE A 127 -7.47 -9.61 -7.79
CA PHE A 127 -6.19 -10.27 -7.97
C PHE A 127 -6.28 -11.72 -7.52
N SER A 128 -6.24 -12.63 -8.49
CA SER A 128 -6.07 -14.05 -8.23
C SER A 128 -4.66 -14.36 -7.73
N PHE A 129 -4.41 -15.60 -7.30
CA PHE A 129 -3.04 -16.04 -7.00
C PHE A 129 -2.12 -15.95 -8.23
N GLY A 130 -2.65 -16.13 -9.44
CA GLY A 130 -1.89 -15.97 -10.68
C GLY A 130 -1.43 -14.53 -10.87
N ASP A 131 -2.34 -13.57 -10.68
CA ASP A 131 -2.03 -12.15 -10.81
C ASP A 131 -1.03 -11.68 -9.76
N ILE A 132 -1.15 -12.17 -8.52
CA ILE A 132 -0.19 -11.87 -7.44
C ILE A 132 1.20 -12.40 -7.79
N ASN A 133 1.29 -13.61 -8.35
CA ASN A 133 2.57 -14.18 -8.78
C ASN A 133 3.15 -13.38 -9.97
N PHE A 134 2.30 -12.97 -10.91
CA PHE A 134 2.70 -12.08 -12.00
C PHE A 134 3.28 -10.77 -11.46
N ILE A 135 2.61 -10.14 -10.49
CA ILE A 135 3.09 -8.91 -9.84
C ILE A 135 4.49 -9.12 -9.23
N ARG A 136 4.68 -10.17 -8.42
CA ARG A 136 5.97 -10.46 -7.78
C ARG A 136 7.12 -10.75 -8.75
N GLN A 137 6.80 -11.21 -9.97
CA GLN A 137 7.79 -11.54 -10.99
C GLN A 137 8.20 -10.34 -11.84
N ASN A 138 7.32 -9.34 -11.97
CA ASN A 138 7.52 -8.22 -12.88
C ASN A 138 7.89 -6.91 -12.15
N TRP A 139 7.64 -6.82 -10.85
CA TRP A 139 8.03 -5.69 -10.01
C TRP A 139 8.80 -6.16 -8.78
N ALA A 140 9.74 -5.33 -8.31
CA ALA A 140 10.47 -5.54 -7.06
C ALA A 140 9.57 -5.20 -5.85
N VAL A 141 8.53 -6.00 -5.64
CA VAL A 141 7.49 -5.76 -4.61
C VAL A 141 7.29 -6.98 -3.70
N GLU A 142 6.96 -6.73 -2.43
CA GLU A 142 6.46 -7.74 -1.51
C GLU A 142 4.93 -7.62 -1.40
N VAL A 143 4.19 -8.69 -1.73
CA VAL A 143 2.71 -8.70 -1.70
C VAL A 143 2.18 -9.58 -0.57
N TYR A 144 1.25 -9.05 0.21
CA TYR A 144 0.57 -9.70 1.33
C TYR A 144 -0.94 -9.77 1.08
N CYS A 145 -1.58 -10.87 1.47
CA CYS A 145 -3.01 -11.15 1.27
C CYS A 145 -3.52 -12.20 2.27
#